data_AF-A0A5D6XPS9-F1
#
_entry.id   AF-A0A5D6XPS9-F1
#
_cell.length_a   1.000
_cell.length_b   1.000
_cell.length_c   1.000
_cell.angle_alpha   90.00
_cell.angle_beta   90.00
_cell.angle_gamma   90.00
#
_symmetry.space_group_name_H-M   'P 1'
#
loop_
_entity.id
_entity.type
_entity.pdbx_description
1 polymer ?
#
loop_
_entity_poly.entity_id
_entity_poly.type
_entity_poly.pdbx_seq_one_letter_code
_entity_poly.pdbx_strand_id
1 'polypeptide(L)'
;MAKRSVSREHIAALSDFLALLNTRLVRITLSHNRIGPQGLVLLGKALVTNNALQFLELEACELAGSAYRPQLDGLLALSKGVQSARSSLRSLNVANNDLQPDGCRILLGALAFHPTLTALDLSNNMLSLFNDRQGYLALASLLQFARGLCWLSISENPLPRHAEPVLQRALAANASLTSLDASHCGISELQLRLAQPEGWQKDA
;
A
#
# COMPACT_ATOMS: atom_id res chain seq x y z
N MET A 1 -17.53 -15.84 16.02
CA MET A 1 -18.12 -14.65 15.36
C MET A 1 -18.06 -14.86 13.87
N ALA A 2 -19.21 -14.87 13.18
CA ALA A 2 -19.25 -15.06 11.73
C ALA A 2 -18.56 -13.87 11.05
N LYS A 3 -17.40 -14.11 10.44
CA LYS A 3 -16.76 -13.13 9.54
C LYS A 3 -17.79 -12.86 8.44
N ARG A 4 -18.36 -11.65 8.40
CA ARG A 4 -19.15 -11.17 7.26
C ARG A 4 -18.19 -11.00 6.09
N SER A 5 -17.83 -12.11 5.44
CA SER A 5 -16.94 -12.12 4.29
C SER A 5 -17.64 -11.38 3.16
N VAL A 6 -17.11 -10.23 2.74
CA VAL A 6 -17.48 -9.65 1.44
C VAL A 6 -17.21 -10.71 0.37
N SER A 7 -18.25 -11.10 -0.36
CA SER A 7 -18.11 -12.10 -1.44
C SER A 7 -17.53 -11.45 -2.70
N ARG A 8 -17.12 -12.29 -3.67
CA ARG A 8 -16.58 -11.81 -4.94
C ARG A 8 -17.59 -10.98 -5.73
N GLU A 9 -18.87 -11.35 -5.66
CA GLU A 9 -19.96 -10.64 -6.32
C GLU A 9 -20.12 -9.22 -5.76
N HIS A 10 -19.96 -9.07 -4.43
CA HIS A 10 -19.97 -7.76 -3.80
C HIS A 10 -18.79 -6.88 -4.26
N ILE A 11 -17.59 -7.46 -4.36
CA ILE A 11 -16.43 -6.73 -4.91
C ILE A 11 -16.63 -6.37 -6.38
N ALA A 12 -17.23 -7.25 -7.18
CA ALA A 12 -17.54 -6.96 -8.58
C ALA A 12 -18.54 -5.80 -8.69
N ALA A 13 -19.65 -5.84 -7.96
CA ALA A 13 -20.64 -4.77 -7.96
C ALA A 13 -20.06 -3.44 -7.47
N LEU A 14 -19.21 -3.48 -6.43
CA LEU A 14 -18.50 -2.29 -5.94
C LEU A 14 -17.53 -1.75 -7.00
N SER A 15 -16.80 -2.63 -7.69
CA SER A 15 -15.87 -2.24 -8.75
C SER A 15 -16.60 -1.60 -9.93
N ASP A 16 -17.75 -2.14 -10.33
CA ASP A 16 -18.58 -1.56 -11.39
C ASP A 16 -19.12 -0.19 -10.98
N PHE A 17 -19.61 -0.05 -9.74
CA PHE A 17 -20.03 1.24 -9.19
C PHE A 17 -18.89 2.26 -9.19
N LEU A 18 -17.70 1.86 -8.72
CA LEU A 18 -16.51 2.70 -8.70
C LEU A 18 -16.08 3.15 -10.09
N ALA A 19 -16.15 2.24 -11.06
CA ALA A 19 -15.70 2.49 -12.42
C ALA A 19 -16.64 3.39 -13.21
N LEU A 20 -17.96 3.23 -13.01
CA LEU A 20 -18.99 3.79 -13.89
C LEU A 20 -19.81 4.92 -13.27
N LEU A 21 -20.00 4.92 -11.94
CA LEU A 21 -20.99 5.77 -11.28
C LEU A 21 -20.39 6.66 -10.19
N ASN A 22 -19.28 6.25 -9.59
CA ASN A 22 -18.75 6.95 -8.43
C ASN A 22 -18.15 8.32 -8.80
N THR A 23 -18.81 9.37 -8.33
CA THR A 23 -18.37 10.77 -8.44
C THR A 23 -18.15 11.46 -7.09
N ARG A 24 -18.50 10.80 -5.98
CA ARG A 24 -18.54 11.44 -4.65
C ARG A 24 -17.98 10.60 -3.50
N LEU A 25 -17.93 9.28 -3.64
CA LEU A 25 -17.41 8.41 -2.59
C LEU A 25 -15.89 8.57 -2.54
N VAL A 26 -15.42 9.17 -1.44
CA VAL A 26 -14.01 9.49 -1.23
C VAL A 26 -13.28 8.44 -0.38
N ARG A 27 -14.00 7.61 0.37
CA ARG A 27 -13.41 6.62 1.29
C ARG A 27 -14.07 5.26 1.16
N ILE A 28 -13.25 4.22 1.11
CA ILE A 28 -13.66 2.82 1.16
C ILE A 28 -12.77 2.06 2.14
N THR A 29 -13.40 1.37 3.08
CA THR A 29 -12.76 0.41 3.98
C THR A 29 -13.26 -0.98 3.66
N LEU A 30 -12.34 -1.85 3.25
CA LEU A 30 -12.61 -3.27 3.01
C LEU A 30 -11.71 -4.16 3.87
N SER A 31 -11.00 -3.60 4.84
CA SER A 31 -10.11 -4.32 5.74
C SER A 31 -10.77 -5.55 6.36
N HIS A 32 -9.98 -6.60 6.57
CA HIS A 32 -10.38 -7.89 7.12
C HIS A 32 -11.40 -8.67 6.28
N ASN A 33 -11.48 -8.40 4.97
CA ASN A 33 -12.28 -9.18 4.03
C ASN A 33 -11.41 -9.97 3.06
N ARG A 34 -11.85 -11.17 2.69
CA ARG A 34 -11.15 -12.03 1.73
C ARG A 34 -11.38 -11.55 0.29
N ILE A 35 -10.78 -10.43 -0.07
CA ILE A 35 -10.82 -9.89 -1.43
C ILE A 35 -10.02 -10.79 -2.37
N GLY A 36 -8.82 -11.19 -1.93
CA GLY A 36 -7.90 -12.00 -2.70
C GLY A 36 -7.35 -11.30 -3.96
N PRO A 37 -6.44 -11.96 -4.68
CA PRO A 37 -5.84 -11.41 -5.90
C PRO A 37 -6.87 -11.11 -6.98
N GLN A 38 -7.88 -11.97 -7.15
CA GLN A 38 -8.90 -11.83 -8.19
C GLN A 38 -9.86 -10.67 -7.90
N GLY A 39 -10.24 -10.45 -6.63
CA GLY A 39 -11.03 -9.29 -6.24
C GLY A 39 -10.23 -8.00 -6.43
N LEU A 40 -8.93 -8.04 -6.12
CA LEU A 40 -8.04 -6.90 -6.31
C LEU A 40 -7.87 -6.54 -7.81
N VAL A 41 -7.91 -7.52 -8.71
CA VAL A 41 -7.93 -7.25 -10.16
C VAL A 41 -9.15 -6.39 -10.55
N LEU A 42 -10.32 -6.66 -9.98
CA LEU A 42 -11.55 -5.91 -10.27
C LEU A 42 -11.45 -4.48 -9.74
N LEU A 43 -11.00 -4.33 -8.49
CA LEU A 43 -10.79 -3.02 -7.87
C LEU A 43 -9.75 -2.20 -8.63
N GLY A 44 -8.61 -2.80 -8.99
CA GLY A 44 -7.55 -2.14 -9.73
C GLY A 44 -8.02 -1.61 -11.10
N LYS A 45 -8.82 -2.40 -11.81
CA LYS A 45 -9.46 -1.96 -13.07
C LYS A 45 -10.42 -0.79 -12.86
N ALA A 46 -11.22 -0.82 -11.80
CA ALA A 46 -12.15 0.26 -11.48
C ALA A 46 -11.43 1.57 -11.14
N LEU A 47 -10.30 1.49 -10.44
CA LEU A 47 -9.50 2.66 -10.08
C LEU A 47 -8.84 3.34 -11.28
N VAL A 48 -8.70 2.66 -12.42
CA VAL A 48 -8.18 3.30 -13.65
C VAL A 48 -9.08 4.45 -14.09
N THR A 49 -10.41 4.29 -13.98
CA THR A 49 -11.38 5.30 -14.42
C THR A 49 -11.86 6.19 -13.28
N ASN A 50 -11.78 5.73 -12.04
CA ASN A 50 -12.23 6.49 -10.88
C ASN A 50 -11.33 7.71 -10.59
N ASN A 51 -11.95 8.84 -10.26
CA ASN A 51 -11.25 10.08 -9.92
C ASN A 51 -11.69 10.72 -8.59
N ALA A 52 -12.59 10.06 -7.86
CA ALA A 52 -13.19 10.60 -6.64
C ALA A 52 -12.59 9.97 -5.37
N LEU A 53 -12.14 8.72 -5.45
CA LEU A 53 -11.64 7.99 -4.28
C LEU A 53 -10.31 8.57 -3.79
N GLN A 54 -10.25 8.87 -2.50
CA GLN A 54 -9.09 9.46 -1.82
C GLN A 54 -8.50 8.55 -0.75
N PHE A 55 -9.32 7.68 -0.14
CA PHE A 55 -8.92 6.79 0.96
C PHE A 55 -9.34 5.36 0.64
N LEU A 56 -8.36 4.45 0.62
CA LEU A 56 -8.60 3.03 0.38
C LEU A 56 -7.90 2.19 1.44
N GLU A 57 -8.69 1.42 2.19
CA GLU A 57 -8.18 0.51 3.22
C GLU A 57 -8.45 -0.94 2.84
N LEU A 58 -7.36 -1.70 2.72
CA LEU A 58 -7.32 -3.09 2.28
C LEU A 58 -6.49 -3.94 3.25
N GLU A 59 -6.46 -3.58 4.53
CA GLU A 59 -5.68 -4.31 5.52
C GLU A 59 -6.18 -5.75 5.67
N ALA A 60 -5.28 -6.73 5.73
CA ALA A 60 -5.64 -8.14 5.94
C ALA A 60 -6.70 -8.67 4.95
N CYS A 61 -6.46 -8.44 3.66
CA CYS A 61 -7.35 -8.77 2.55
C CYS A 61 -6.85 -9.90 1.63
N GLU A 62 -5.77 -10.58 2.00
CA GLU A 62 -5.16 -11.69 1.25
C GLU A 62 -4.74 -11.28 -0.19
N LEU A 63 -4.25 -10.04 -0.36
CA LEU A 63 -4.06 -9.41 -1.69
C LEU A 63 -3.08 -10.14 -2.63
N ALA A 64 -2.06 -10.82 -2.08
CA ALA A 64 -1.08 -11.60 -2.85
C ALA A 64 -1.39 -13.11 -2.89
N GLY A 65 -2.53 -13.55 -2.32
CA GLY A 65 -2.87 -14.96 -2.27
C GLY A 65 -2.12 -15.70 -1.16
N SER A 66 -1.45 -16.82 -1.49
CA SER A 66 -0.75 -17.65 -0.52
C SER A 66 0.74 -17.31 -0.46
N ALA A 67 1.31 -17.32 0.74
CA ALA A 67 2.73 -17.09 0.98
C ALA A 67 3.66 -17.96 0.11
N TYR A 68 3.26 -19.20 -0.17
CA TYR A 68 4.10 -20.15 -0.93
C TYR A 68 3.87 -20.07 -2.46
N ARG A 69 2.79 -19.42 -2.89
CA ARG A 69 2.41 -19.24 -4.30
C ARG A 69 1.77 -17.86 -4.48
N PRO A 70 2.57 -16.79 -4.43
CA PRO A 70 2.05 -15.44 -4.56
C PRO A 70 1.44 -15.23 -5.95
N GLN A 71 0.32 -14.52 -5.99
CA GLN A 71 -0.42 -14.13 -7.19
C GLN A 71 -0.41 -12.61 -7.29
N LEU A 72 0.39 -12.09 -8.21
CA LEU A 72 0.68 -10.64 -8.28
C LEU A 72 -0.23 -9.89 -9.26
N ASP A 73 -1.11 -10.58 -9.99
CA ASP A 73 -2.01 -9.97 -10.98
C ASP A 73 -2.92 -8.90 -10.36
N GLY A 74 -3.40 -9.15 -9.14
CA GLY A 74 -4.17 -8.17 -8.37
C GLY A 74 -3.37 -6.91 -8.07
N LEU A 75 -2.13 -7.06 -7.59
CA LEU A 75 -1.25 -5.93 -7.28
C LEU A 75 -0.84 -5.15 -8.53
N LEU A 76 -0.62 -5.85 -9.65
CA LEU A 76 -0.37 -5.20 -10.95
C LEU A 76 -1.56 -4.38 -11.41
N ALA A 77 -2.78 -4.90 -11.25
CA ALA A 77 -4.00 -4.18 -11.57
C ALA A 77 -4.20 -2.96 -10.64
N LEU A 78 -4.02 -3.14 -9.34
CA LEU A 78 -4.07 -2.03 -8.36
C LEU A 78 -3.06 -0.95 -8.71
N SER A 79 -1.81 -1.34 -8.99
CA SER A 79 -0.71 -0.44 -9.35
C SER A 79 -1.03 0.39 -10.59
N LYS A 80 -1.62 -0.24 -11.63
CA LYS A 80 -2.09 0.47 -12.82
C LYS A 80 -3.24 1.44 -12.50
N GLY A 81 -4.16 1.03 -11.62
CA GLY A 81 -5.26 1.87 -11.15
C GLY A 81 -4.78 3.13 -10.44
N VAL A 82 -3.91 2.96 -9.44
CA VAL A 82 -3.37 4.10 -8.67
C VAL A 82 -2.44 5.00 -9.51
N GLN A 83 -1.76 4.46 -10.52
CA GLN A 83 -0.96 5.25 -11.47
C GLN A 83 -1.79 6.03 -12.48
N SER A 84 -3.11 5.84 -12.54
CA SER A 84 -3.97 6.58 -13.44
C SER A 84 -3.78 8.09 -13.21
N ALA A 85 -3.64 8.86 -14.29
CA ALA A 85 -3.53 10.32 -14.22
C ALA A 85 -4.76 11.00 -13.58
N ARG A 86 -5.86 10.26 -13.43
CA ARG A 86 -7.10 10.69 -12.80
C ARG A 86 -7.18 10.35 -11.32
N SER A 87 -6.25 9.54 -10.80
CA SER A 87 -6.25 9.09 -9.41
C SER A 87 -6.16 10.26 -8.45
N SER A 88 -7.11 10.33 -7.52
CA SER A 88 -7.14 11.32 -6.44
C SER A 88 -6.71 10.71 -5.10
N LEU A 89 -6.06 9.54 -5.12
CA LEU A 89 -5.76 8.78 -3.92
C LEU A 89 -4.76 9.52 -3.01
N ARG A 90 -5.17 9.78 -1.77
CA ARG A 90 -4.38 10.45 -0.73
C ARG A 90 -3.84 9.49 0.32
N SER A 91 -4.57 8.41 0.60
CA SER A 91 -4.22 7.41 1.60
C SER A 91 -4.49 6.01 1.10
N LEU A 92 -3.50 5.13 1.28
CA LEU A 92 -3.61 3.71 0.99
C LEU A 92 -3.13 2.90 2.19
N ASN A 93 -3.98 2.01 2.71
CA ASN A 93 -3.59 1.00 3.70
C ASN A 93 -3.63 -0.39 3.03
N VAL A 94 -2.48 -1.03 2.96
CA VAL A 94 -2.33 -2.42 2.48
C VAL A 94 -1.60 -3.28 3.52
N ALA A 95 -1.67 -2.92 4.80
CA ALA A 95 -1.03 -3.65 5.90
C ALA A 95 -1.50 -5.12 5.95
N ASN A 96 -0.67 -6.00 6.50
CA ASN A 96 -1.04 -7.40 6.79
C ASN A 96 -1.48 -8.20 5.54
N ASN A 97 -0.84 -8.03 4.38
CA ASN A 97 -1.25 -8.68 3.12
C ASN A 97 -0.23 -9.63 2.50
N ASP A 98 0.90 -9.88 3.18
CA ASP A 98 1.98 -10.76 2.72
C ASP A 98 2.38 -10.46 1.26
N LEU A 99 2.60 -9.18 0.95
CA LEU A 99 2.94 -8.75 -0.41
C LEU A 99 4.28 -9.33 -0.88
N GLN A 100 5.18 -9.65 0.06
CA GLN A 100 6.53 -10.15 -0.20
C GLN A 100 7.37 -9.14 -1.02
N PRO A 101 8.67 -9.41 -1.26
CA PRO A 101 9.55 -8.47 -1.94
C PRO A 101 9.05 -8.07 -3.35
N ASP A 102 8.52 -9.01 -4.12
CA ASP A 102 8.00 -8.75 -5.48
C ASP A 102 6.72 -7.93 -5.50
N GLY A 103 5.75 -8.24 -4.64
CA GLY A 103 4.51 -7.48 -4.54
C GLY A 103 4.74 -6.07 -4.00
N CYS A 104 5.65 -5.93 -3.03
CA CYS A 104 6.10 -4.62 -2.56
C CYS A 104 6.78 -3.83 -3.68
N ARG A 105 7.66 -4.47 -4.48
CA ARG A 105 8.31 -3.79 -5.62
C ARG A 105 7.31 -3.24 -6.62
N ILE A 106 6.29 -4.03 -6.96
CA ILE A 106 5.23 -3.62 -7.89
C ILE A 106 4.48 -2.39 -7.35
N LEU A 107 3.99 -2.47 -6.11
CA LEU A 107 3.18 -1.40 -5.52
C LEU A 107 4.01 -0.15 -5.24
N LEU A 108 5.18 -0.28 -4.62
CA LEU A 108 6.04 0.85 -4.26
C LEU A 108 6.59 1.57 -5.50
N GLY A 109 6.95 0.82 -6.54
CA GLY A 109 7.33 1.40 -7.83
C GLY A 109 6.22 2.22 -8.46
N ALA A 110 4.96 1.82 -8.23
CA ALA A 110 3.80 2.56 -8.69
C ALA A 110 3.52 3.85 -7.89
N LEU A 111 3.70 3.79 -6.57
CA LEU A 111 3.42 4.91 -5.68
C LEU A 111 4.54 5.95 -5.62
N ALA A 112 5.77 5.60 -6.02
CA ALA A 112 6.94 6.49 -5.98
C ALA A 112 6.75 7.82 -6.73
N PHE A 113 5.87 7.85 -7.74
CA PHE A 113 5.57 9.04 -8.54
C PHE A 113 4.11 9.48 -8.42
N HIS A 114 3.35 8.97 -7.44
CA HIS A 114 1.94 9.31 -7.29
C HIS A 114 1.78 10.79 -6.86
N PRO A 115 1.00 11.59 -7.59
CA PRO A 115 0.99 13.05 -7.41
C PRO A 115 0.33 13.52 -6.10
N THR A 116 -0.65 12.78 -5.59
CA THR A 116 -1.51 13.20 -4.48
C THR A 116 -1.42 12.33 -3.23
N LEU A 117 -0.58 11.29 -3.23
CA LEU A 117 -0.50 10.35 -2.11
C LEU A 117 0.27 10.99 -0.96
N THR A 118 -0.36 11.02 0.22
CA THR A 118 0.18 11.64 1.45
C THR A 118 0.41 10.64 2.58
N ALA A 119 -0.30 9.50 2.57
CA ALA A 119 -0.21 8.47 3.58
C ALA A 119 -0.15 7.06 2.95
N LEU A 120 0.78 6.25 3.41
CA LEU A 120 0.90 4.84 3.02
C LEU A 120 1.18 3.98 4.25
N ASP A 121 0.33 2.97 4.48
CA ASP A 121 0.65 1.87 5.40
C ASP A 121 0.94 0.60 4.61
N LEU A 122 2.17 0.11 4.76
CA LEU A 122 2.67 -1.14 4.20
C LEU A 122 3.20 -2.07 5.31
N SER A 123 2.79 -1.88 6.56
CA SER A 123 3.21 -2.69 7.70
C SER A 123 2.88 -4.18 7.52
N ASN A 124 3.74 -5.03 8.07
CA ASN A 124 3.62 -6.49 8.05
C ASN A 124 3.34 -7.07 6.64
N ASN A 125 4.24 -6.81 5.69
CA ASN A 125 4.14 -7.25 4.29
C ASN A 125 5.38 -7.99 3.79
N MET A 126 6.27 -8.41 4.68
CA MET A 126 7.45 -9.21 4.36
C MET A 126 8.37 -8.56 3.29
N LEU A 127 8.67 -7.26 3.43
CA LEU A 127 9.49 -6.47 2.48
C LEU A 127 10.85 -7.10 2.10
N SER A 128 11.43 -7.96 2.92
CA SER A 128 12.70 -8.62 2.63
C SER A 128 12.71 -10.06 3.10
N LEU A 129 11.94 -10.89 2.40
CA LEU A 129 11.96 -12.34 2.57
C LEU A 129 13.23 -12.94 1.94
N PHE A 130 13.85 -13.91 2.62
CA PHE A 130 15.02 -14.65 2.13
C PHE A 130 16.20 -13.79 1.61
N ASN A 131 16.44 -12.62 2.20
CA ASN A 131 17.46 -11.66 1.76
C ASN A 131 17.25 -11.09 0.34
N ASP A 132 16.04 -11.18 -0.21
CA ASP A 132 15.70 -10.46 -1.44
C ASP A 132 15.79 -8.96 -1.19
N ARG A 133 16.45 -8.26 -2.13
CA ARG A 133 16.69 -6.83 -2.09
C ARG A 133 15.60 -6.01 -2.74
N GLN A 134 14.73 -6.62 -3.55
CA GLN A 134 13.75 -5.92 -4.37
C GLN A 134 12.79 -5.06 -3.54
N GLY A 135 12.27 -5.58 -2.43
CA GLY A 135 11.29 -4.85 -1.62
C GLY A 135 11.89 -3.61 -0.96
N TYR A 136 13.05 -3.72 -0.29
CA TYR A 136 13.66 -2.56 0.36
C TYR A 136 14.30 -1.57 -0.63
N LEU A 137 14.73 -2.03 -1.82
CA LEU A 137 15.19 -1.12 -2.88
C LEU A 137 14.02 -0.32 -3.47
N ALA A 138 12.86 -0.96 -3.64
CA ALA A 138 11.64 -0.26 -4.04
C ALA A 138 11.17 0.73 -2.98
N LEU A 139 11.30 0.39 -1.70
CA LEU A 139 11.08 1.32 -0.60
C LEU A 139 12.05 2.51 -0.64
N ALA A 140 13.34 2.27 -0.86
CA ALA A 140 14.32 3.35 -1.05
C ALA A 140 13.94 4.26 -2.24
N SER A 141 13.37 3.68 -3.30
CA SER A 141 12.93 4.43 -4.48
C SER A 141 11.68 5.26 -4.19
N LEU A 142 10.69 4.69 -3.46
CA LEU A 142 9.54 5.44 -2.95
C LEU A 142 10.02 6.65 -2.13
N LEU A 143 10.91 6.42 -1.16
CA LEU A 143 11.45 7.48 -0.32
C LEU A 143 12.21 8.52 -1.15
N GLN A 144 12.94 8.14 -2.19
CA GLN A 144 13.68 9.11 -2.99
C GLN A 144 12.78 10.00 -3.87
N PHE A 145 11.69 9.44 -4.41
CA PHE A 145 10.91 10.09 -5.47
C PHE A 145 9.54 10.59 -5.03
N ALA A 146 8.94 10.03 -3.98
CA ALA A 146 7.64 10.47 -3.51
C ALA A 146 7.74 11.88 -2.94
N ARG A 147 7.14 12.86 -3.64
CA ARG A 147 7.19 14.29 -3.26
C ARG A 147 6.02 14.73 -2.39
N GLY A 148 4.93 13.96 -2.36
CA GLY A 148 3.72 14.28 -1.58
C GLY A 148 3.55 13.42 -0.33
N LEU A 149 4.35 12.36 -0.17
CA LEU A 149 4.19 11.41 0.92
C LEU A 149 4.70 12.02 2.23
N CYS A 150 3.79 12.22 3.18
CA CYS A 150 4.06 12.84 4.48
C CYS A 150 4.18 11.81 5.61
N TRP A 151 3.46 10.70 5.48
CA TRP A 151 3.42 9.62 6.47
C TRP A 151 3.58 8.26 5.81
N LEU A 152 4.46 7.45 6.41
CA LEU A 152 4.75 6.10 5.96
C LEU A 152 4.87 5.16 7.16
N SER A 153 4.17 4.03 7.11
CA SER A 153 4.39 2.90 8.01
C SER A 153 4.96 1.73 7.23
N ILE A 154 6.11 1.25 7.68
CA ILE A 154 6.74 0.00 7.23
C ILE A 154 6.93 -0.96 8.39
N SER A 155 6.29 -0.73 9.53
CA SER A 155 6.50 -1.53 10.75
C SER A 155 6.23 -3.02 10.53
N GLU A 156 6.84 -3.86 11.36
CA GLU A 156 6.71 -5.33 11.27
C GLU A 156 7.17 -5.89 9.90
N ASN A 157 8.02 -5.17 9.17
CA ASN A 157 8.68 -5.70 7.98
C ASN A 157 10.15 -5.99 8.30
N PRO A 158 10.57 -7.27 8.35
CA PRO A 158 11.97 -7.59 8.59
C PRO A 158 12.83 -7.06 7.44
N LEU A 159 13.84 -6.26 7.78
CA LEU A 159 14.81 -5.71 6.84
C LEU A 159 16.22 -6.19 7.21
N PRO A 160 17.05 -6.58 6.22
CA PRO A 160 18.40 -7.02 6.50
C PRO A 160 19.27 -5.80 6.88
N ARG A 161 20.31 -6.01 7.71
CA ARG A 161 21.20 -4.93 8.19
C ARG A 161 21.78 -4.05 7.07
N HIS A 162 22.04 -4.62 5.90
CA HIS A 162 22.59 -3.88 4.76
C HIS A 162 21.55 -2.99 4.03
N ALA A 163 20.26 -3.08 4.36
CA ALA A 163 19.23 -2.17 3.86
C ALA A 163 19.31 -0.78 4.55
N GLU A 164 19.79 -0.72 5.79
CA GLU A 164 19.88 0.50 6.60
C GLU A 164 20.59 1.66 5.88
N PRO A 165 21.85 1.53 5.38
CA PRO A 165 22.52 2.65 4.71
C PRO A 165 21.81 3.10 3.42
N VAL A 166 21.13 2.17 2.73
CA VAL A 166 20.37 2.48 1.51
C VAL A 166 19.15 3.33 1.84
N LEU A 167 18.40 2.92 2.87
CA LEU A 167 17.20 3.62 3.32
C LEU A 167 17.53 4.95 3.99
N GLN A 168 18.60 5.03 4.78
CA GLN A 168 19.10 6.29 5.35
C GLN A 168 19.41 7.32 4.25
N ARG A 169 20.11 6.90 3.19
CA ARG A 169 20.41 7.79 2.05
C ARG A 169 19.15 8.23 1.32
N ALA A 170 18.17 7.35 1.17
CA ALA A 170 16.90 7.69 0.54
C ALA A 170 16.08 8.67 1.39
N LEU A 171 16.05 8.48 2.71
CA LEU A 171 15.42 9.40 3.66
C LEU A 171 16.09 10.76 3.67
N ALA A 172 17.42 10.82 3.66
CA ALA A 172 18.16 12.07 3.59
C ALA A 172 17.88 12.88 2.32
N ALA A 173 17.46 12.22 1.23
CA ALA A 173 17.05 12.86 -0.02
C ALA A 173 15.54 13.22 -0.05
N ASN A 174 14.74 12.66 0.86
CA ASN A 174 13.31 12.94 0.94
C ASN A 174 13.08 14.23 1.76
N ALA A 175 12.29 15.15 1.20
CA ALA A 175 11.95 16.42 1.85
C ALA A 175 10.47 16.53 2.26
N SER A 176 9.63 15.55 1.92
CA SER A 176 8.19 15.57 2.18
C SER A 176 7.78 14.74 3.39
N LEU A 177 8.53 13.68 3.70
CA LEU A 177 8.19 12.72 4.74
C LEU A 177 8.46 13.35 6.11
N THR A 178 7.39 13.44 6.91
CA THR A 178 7.42 14.02 8.25
C THR A 178 7.35 12.96 9.35
N SER A 179 6.83 11.78 9.02
CA SER A 179 6.64 10.67 9.95
C SER A 179 6.96 9.35 9.29
N LEU A 180 7.78 8.54 9.97
CA LEU A 180 8.10 7.17 9.56
C LEU A 180 7.97 6.22 10.74
N ASP A 181 7.05 5.27 10.65
CA ASP A 181 7.02 4.12 11.56
C ASP A 181 7.81 2.95 10.94
N ALA A 182 8.99 2.69 11.49
CA ALA A 182 9.86 1.55 11.17
C ALA A 182 10.05 0.61 12.37
N SER A 183 9.08 0.57 13.28
CA SER A 183 9.11 -0.33 14.44
C SER A 183 9.17 -1.79 14.00
N HIS A 184 9.89 -2.62 14.76
CA HIS A 184 10.04 -4.05 14.49
C HIS A 184 10.64 -4.41 13.11
N CYS A 185 11.37 -3.49 12.46
CA CYS A 185 12.04 -3.75 11.18
C CYS A 185 13.45 -4.35 11.28
N GLY A 186 14.03 -4.41 12.48
CA GLY A 186 15.40 -4.89 12.69
C GLY A 186 16.50 -3.89 12.30
N ILE A 187 16.13 -2.62 12.10
CA ILE A 187 17.03 -1.49 11.83
C ILE A 187 16.85 -0.43 12.91
N SER A 188 17.95 0.00 13.51
CA SER A 188 17.93 0.78 14.76
C SER A 188 17.84 2.29 14.51
N GLU A 189 18.27 2.78 13.34
CA GLU A 189 18.49 4.21 13.09
C GLU A 189 17.50 4.89 12.13
N LEU A 190 16.43 4.21 11.67
CA LEU A 190 15.46 4.80 10.73
C LEU A 190 14.31 5.59 11.38
N GLN A 191 14.41 5.97 12.65
CA GLN A 191 13.27 6.55 13.37
C GLN A 191 13.13 8.05 13.13
N LEU A 192 12.08 8.46 12.41
CA LEU A 192 11.57 9.83 12.38
C LEU A 192 10.22 9.83 13.12
N ARG A 193 10.15 10.41 14.33
CA ARG A 193 8.88 10.61 15.04
C ARG A 193 8.32 11.98 14.71
N LEU A 194 7.06 12.05 14.28
CA LEU A 194 6.05 13.11 14.53
C LEU A 194 4.68 12.71 13.90
N ALA A 195 3.62 13.49 14.13
CA ALA A 195 2.19 13.12 14.09
C ALA A 195 1.62 12.38 12.85
N GLN A 196 0.61 11.53 13.07
CA GLN A 196 -0.17 10.90 12.00
C GLN A 196 -1.02 11.94 11.25
N PRO A 197 -1.22 11.80 9.93
CA PRO A 197 -2.03 12.72 9.16
C PRO A 197 -3.50 12.67 9.60
N GLU A 198 -4.14 13.83 9.65
CA GLU A 198 -5.56 13.96 10.00
C GLU A 198 -6.42 13.09 9.07
N GLY A 199 -7.19 12.16 9.66
CA GLY A 199 -8.10 11.28 8.94
C GLY A 199 -7.69 9.80 8.90
N TRP A 200 -6.53 9.45 9.46
CA TRP A 200 -6.15 8.07 9.82
C TRP A 200 -6.70 7.75 11.22
N GLN A 201 -7.84 7.07 11.30
CA GLN A 201 -8.35 6.51 12.56
C GLN A 201 -8.16 4.99 12.48
N LYS A 202 -7.33 4.43 13.37
CA LYS A 202 -7.10 2.98 13.50
C LYS A 202 -8.30 2.23 14.11
N ASP A 203 -9.42 2.89 14.38
CA ASP A 203 -10.47 2.33 15.23
C ASP A 203 -11.80 2.14 14.48
N ALA A 204 -12.10 0.87 14.15
CA ALA A 204 -13.39 0.21 14.38
C ALA A 204 -13.22 -1.31 14.34
#